data_AF-A0A317K345-F1
#
_entry.id   AF-A0A317K345-F1
#
_cell.length_a   1.000
_cell.length_b   1.000
_cell.length_c   1.000
_cell.angle_alpha   90.00
_cell.angle_beta   90.00
_cell.angle_gamma   90.00
#
_symmetry.space_group_name_H-M   'P 1'
#
loop_
_entity.id
_entity.type
_entity.pdbx_description
1 polymer ?
#
loop_
_entity_poly.entity_id
_entity_poly.type
_entity_poly.pdbx_seq_one_letter_code
_entity_poly.pdbx_strand_id
1 'polypeptide(L)' 'MLRGLERDRSLISVWETAGAGPARRCYQLTAKGRDDLRSCITRLAHLDQVIRACLQRSADAFAGSRGQHHDPYAASRR' A
#
# COMPACT_ATOMS: atom_id res chain seq x y z
N MET A 1 -3.40 -19.98 0.90
CA MET A 1 -2.47 -18.88 1.24
C MET A 1 -1.43 -19.28 2.29
N LEU A 2 -1.78 -19.63 3.53
CA LEU A 2 -0.80 -19.97 4.60
C LEU A 2 0.19 -21.09 4.23
N ARG A 3 -0.27 -22.09 3.48
CA ARG A 3 0.58 -23.17 2.94
C ARG A 3 1.64 -22.71 1.96
N GLY A 4 1.35 -21.65 1.19
CA GLY A 4 2.34 -21.02 0.31
C GLY A 4 3.42 -20.34 1.14
N LEU A 5 3.01 -19.53 2.12
CA LEU A 5 3.93 -18.84 3.03
C LEU A 5 4.79 -19.79 3.87
N GLU A 6 4.26 -20.97 4.20
CA GLU A 6 5.04 -22.04 4.84
C GLU A 6 6.07 -22.66 3.88
N ARG A 7 5.70 -22.92 2.62
CA ARG A 7 6.64 -23.39 1.57
C ARG A 7 7.74 -22.37 1.29
N ASP A 8 7.39 -21.09 1.31
CA ASP A 8 8.31 -19.96 1.11
C ASP A 8 9.15 -19.67 2.37
N ARG A 9 8.99 -20.47 3.43
CA ARG A 9 9.68 -20.37 4.72
C ARG A 9 9.45 -19.05 5.46
N SER A 10 8.41 -18.31 5.10
CA SER A 10 7.99 -17.09 5.81
C SER A 10 7.21 -17.44 7.09
N LEU A 11 6.56 -18.61 7.12
CA LEU A 11 5.92 -19.17 8.30
C LEU A 11 6.46 -20.56 8.62
N ILE A 12 6.40 -20.91 9.90
CA ILE A 12 6.41 -22.30 10.36
C ILE A 12 5.05 -22.62 10.99
N SER A 13 4.74 -23.91 11.13
CA SER A 13 3.55 -24.32 11.83
C SER A 13 3.80 -25.43 12.84
N VAL A 14 2.94 -25.44 13.86
CA VAL A 14 2.97 -26.40 14.97
C VAL A 14 1.54 -26.86 15.22
N TRP A 15 1.37 -28.15 15.51
CA TRP A 15 0.09 -28.67 15.98
C TRP A 15 -0.04 -28.45 17.48
N GLU A 16 -1.08 -27.73 17.87
CA GLU A 16 -1.49 -27.53 19.24
C GLU A 16 -2.59 -28.54 19.58
N THR A 17 -2.29 -29.43 20.54
CA THR A 17 -3.18 -30.54 20.95
C THR A 17 -3.62 -30.43 22.42
N ALA A 18 -3.17 -29.42 23.14
CA ALA A 18 -3.40 -29.28 24.59
C ALA A 18 -4.77 -28.70 24.95
N GLY A 19 -5.49 -28.10 23.99
CA GLY A 19 -6.81 -27.53 24.22
C GLY A 19 -7.94 -28.56 24.18
N ALA A 20 -9.08 -28.24 24.80
CA ALA A 20 -10.29 -29.02 24.63
C ALA A 20 -10.77 -28.93 23.16
N GLY A 21 -10.80 -30.07 22.46
CA GLY A 21 -11.26 -30.18 21.08
C GLY A 21 -10.20 -30.72 20.11
N PRO A 22 -10.47 -30.67 18.79
CA PRO A 22 -9.55 -31.16 17.78
C PRO A 22 -8.23 -30.38 17.75
N ALA A 23 -7.14 -31.06 17.38
CA ALA A 23 -5.83 -30.44 17.19
C ALA A 23 -5.91 -29.25 16.23
N ARG A 24 -5.27 -28.14 16.60
CA ARG A 24 -5.24 -26.91 15.79
C ARG A 24 -3.86 -26.69 15.22
N ARG A 25 -3.77 -26.22 13.97
CA ARG A 25 -2.49 -25.86 13.35
C ARG A 25 -2.23 -24.37 13.54
N CYS A 26 -1.27 -24.05 14.40
CA CYS A 26 -0.85 -22.70 14.71
C CYS A 26 0.35 -22.32 13.84
N TYR A 27 0.40 -21.07 13.38
CA TYR A 27 1.46 -20.57 12.51
C TYR A 27 2.23 -19.46 13.20
N GLN A 28 3.55 -19.43 12.99
CA GLN A 28 4.43 -18.42 13.54
C GLN A 28 5.36 -17.88 12.46
N LEU A 29 5.65 -16.57 12.53
CA LEU A 29 6.59 -15.92 11.63
C LEU A 29 8.02 -16.39 11.90
N THR A 30 8.71 -16.77 10.83
CA THR A 30 10.16 -16.98 10.88
C THR A 30 10.90 -15.65 10.84
N ALA A 31 12.22 -15.67 11.06
CA ALA A 31 13.06 -14.49 10.82
C ALA A 31 12.92 -13.97 9.37
N LYS A 32 13.02 -14.87 8.39
CA LYS A 32 12.76 -14.56 6.98
C LYS A 32 11.38 -13.93 6.77
N GLY A 33 10.34 -14.49 7.37
CA GLY A 33 8.98 -13.97 7.24
C GLY A 33 8.82 -12.55 7.81
N ARG A 34 9.53 -12.23 8.90
CA ARG A 34 9.58 -10.86 9.42
C ARG A 34 10.29 -9.91 8.46
N ASP A 35 11.38 -10.34 7.83
CA ASP A 35 12.09 -9.56 6.82
C ASP A 35 11.25 -9.33 5.56
N ASP A 36 10.58 -10.37 5.08
CA ASP A 36 9.65 -10.29 3.95
C ASP A 36 8.51 -9.30 4.25
N LEU A 37 7.94 -9.37 5.46
CA LEU A 37 6.88 -8.46 5.91
C LEU A 37 7.38 -7.01 5.96
N ARG A 38 8.58 -6.79 6.50
CA ARG A 38 9.21 -5.47 6.53
C ARG A 38 9.41 -4.91 5.11
N SER A 39 9.91 -5.72 4.20
CA SER A 39 10.07 -5.35 2.79
C SER A 39 8.73 -4.98 2.13
N CYS A 40 7.67 -5.75 2.41
CA CYS A 40 6.33 -5.45 1.95
C CYS A 40 5.83 -4.08 2.46
N ILE A 41 6.00 -3.81 3.76
CA ILE A 41 5.63 -2.53 4.37
C ILE A 41 6.40 -1.37 3.72
N THR A 42 7.72 -1.51 3.48
CA THR A 42 8.51 -0.50 2.79
C THR A 42 7.99 -0.21 1.38
N ARG A 43 7.62 -1.25 0.62
CA ARG A 43 7.03 -1.09 -0.73
C ARG A 43 5.68 -0.39 -0.68
N LEU A 44 4.84 -0.71 0.30
CA LEU A 44 3.55 -0.03 0.49
C LEU A 44 3.72 1.45 0.84
N ALA A 45 4.69 1.79 1.71
CA ALA A 45 5.00 3.18 2.03
C ALA A 45 5.50 3.96 0.81
N HIS A 46 6.32 3.33 -0.03
CA HIS A 46 6.77 3.94 -1.29
C HIS A 46 5.59 4.18 -2.26
N LEU A 47 4.67 3.21 -2.35
CA LEU A 47 3.48 3.36 -3.18
C LEU A 47 2.59 4.52 -2.71
N ASP A 48 2.40 4.68 -1.39
CA ASP A 48 1.67 5.83 -0.82
C ASP A 48 2.30 7.16 -1.23
N GLN A 49 3.63 7.27 -1.16
CA GLN A 49 4.35 8.48 -1.62
C GLN A 49 4.10 8.78 -3.10
N VAL A 50 4.17 7.75 -3.96
CA VAL A 50 3.94 7.91 -5.40
C VAL A 50 2.51 8.36 -5.68
N ILE A 51 1.53 7.77 -5.01
CA ILE A 51 0.12 8.14 -5.16
C ILE A 51 -0.10 9.59 -4.72
N ARG A 52 0.43 9.98 -3.55
CA ARG A 52 0.33 11.37 -3.06
C ARG A 52 0.95 12.37 -4.02
N ALA A 53 2.14 12.08 -4.52
CA ALA A 53 2.80 12.95 -5.50
C ALA A 53 1.98 13.07 -6.79
N CYS A 54 1.36 11.98 -7.25
CA CYS A 54 0.48 12.00 -8.41
C CYS A 54 -0.74 12.90 -8.17
N LEU A 55 -1.44 12.70 -7.05
CA LEU A 55 -2.61 13.50 -6.68
C LEU A 55 -2.29 14.99 -6.55
N GLN A 56 -1.16 15.33 -5.95
CA GLN A 56 -0.73 16.73 -5.82
C GLN A 56 -0.49 17.37 -7.18
N ARG A 57 0.27 16.70 -8.07
CA ARG A 57 0.52 17.21 -9.43
C ARG A 57 -0.78 17.41 -10.21
N SER A 58 -1.74 16.50 -10.09
CA SER A 58 -3.04 16.65 -10.72
C SER A 58 -3.78 17.86 -10.16
N ALA A 59 -3.83 18.03 -8.83
CA ALA A 59 -4.46 19.18 -8.20
C ALA A 59 -3.85 20.51 -8.67
N ASP A 60 -2.53 20.60 -8.74
CA ASP A 60 -1.81 21.79 -9.21
C ASP A 60 -2.14 22.10 -10.68
N ALA A 61 -2.19 21.09 -11.54
CA ALA A 61 -2.56 21.25 -12.94
C ALA A 61 -3.98 21.78 -13.10
N PHE A 62 -4.95 21.23 -12.35
CA PHE A 62 -6.34 21.69 -12.38
C PHE A 62 -6.52 23.09 -11.76
N ALA A 63 -5.73 23.44 -10.74
CA ALA A 63 -5.74 24.78 -10.15
C ALA A 63 -5.15 25.83 -11.13
N GLY A 64 -4.06 25.50 -11.81
CA GLY A 64 -3.43 26.36 -12.83
C GLY A 64 -4.37 26.67 -14.00
N SER A 65 -5.21 25.72 -14.42
CA SER A 65 -6.21 25.95 -15.48
C SER A 65 -7.30 26.96 -15.09
N ARG A 66 -7.57 27.17 -13.80
CA ARG A 66 -8.54 28.19 -13.34
C ARG A 66 -8.00 29.62 -13.38
N GLY A 67 -6.68 29.80 -13.34
CA GLY A 67 -6.03 31.12 -13.43
C GLY A 67 -5.81 31.61 -14.86
N GLN A 68 -5.93 30.74 -15.87
CA GLN A 68 -5.62 31.04 -17.27
C GLN A 68 -6.85 31.35 -18.14
N HIS A 69 -8.03 31.55 -17.54
CA HIS A 69 -9.17 32.17 -18.23
C HIS A 69 -8.95 33.69 -18.29
N HIS A 70 -7.91 34.12 -19.03
CA HIS A 70 -7.75 35.51 -19.43
C HIS A 70 -8.80 35.78 -20.50
N ASP A 71 -9.90 36.45 -20.13
CA ASP A 71 -10.93 36.88 -21.07
C ASP A 71 -10.36 38.02 -21.94
N PRO A 72 -9.95 37.76 -23.19
CA PRO A 72 -9.31 38.76 -24.04
C PRO A 72 -10.33 39.76 -24.64
N TYR A 73 -11.63 39.54 -24.41
CA TYR A 73 -12.71 40.32 -25.02
C TYR A 73 -13.23 41.48 -24.16
N ALA A 74 -12.72 41.69 -22.94
CA ALA A 74 -13.12 42.80 -22.08
C ALA A 74 -12.60 44.19 -22.54
N ALA A 75 -11.63 44.24 -23.47
CA ALA A 75 -10.95 45.47 -23.87
C ALA A 75 -11.57 46.20 -25.09
N SER A 76 -12.60 45.66 -25.75
CA SER A 76 -13.12 46.20 -27.02
C SER A 76 -14.44 46.99 -26.92
N ARG A 77 -14.83 47.45 -25.72
CA ARG A 77 -15.91 48.46 -25.58
C ARG A 77 -15.35 49.84 -25.30
N ARG A 78 -15.05 50.60 -26.36
CA ARG A 78 -15.10 52.07 -26.38
C ARG A 78 -15.59 52.55 -27.73
#